data_AF-U2QII8-F1
#
_entry.id   AF-U2QII8-F1
#
_cell.length_a   1.000
_cell.length_b   1.000
_cell.length_c   1.000
_cell.angle_alpha   90.00
_cell.angle_beta   90.00
_cell.angle_gamma   90.00
#
_symmetry.space_group_name_H-M   'P 1'
#
loop_
_entity.id
_entity.type
_entity.pdbx_description
1 polymer ?
#
loop_
_entity_poly.entity_id
_entity_poly.type
_entity_poly.pdbx_seq_one_letter_code
_entity_poly.pdbx_strand_id
1 'polypeptide(L)'
;METATIQFVTPMWNIEKMTGYKPLTTFWNDFSTAEQFGIEAVKGTFKRAFEEWKGDYKFLTELVMVLNHKIWQWYEKNDELARVYNALWEEADNYGCENLKGEELDYFYETLD
;
A
#
# COMPACT_ATOMS: atom_id res chain seq x y z
N MET A 1 -31.84 -12.09 16.34
CA MET A 1 -30.90 -12.01 15.22
C MET A 1 -29.52 -12.04 15.85
N GLU A 2 -28.80 -13.15 15.74
CA GLU A 2 -27.42 -13.23 16.21
C GLU A 2 -26.55 -12.41 15.27
N THR A 3 -25.90 -11.38 15.81
CA THR A 3 -24.87 -10.63 15.10
C THR A 3 -23.62 -11.51 15.02
N ALA A 4 -23.42 -12.16 13.87
CA ALA A 4 -22.18 -12.84 13.58
C ALA A 4 -21.05 -11.80 13.54
N THR A 5 -20.14 -11.87 14.51
CA THR A 5 -18.94 -11.04 14.54
C THR A 5 -17.94 -11.66 13.56
N ILE A 6 -17.79 -11.08 12.37
CA ILE A 6 -16.77 -11.52 11.42
C ILE A 6 -15.43 -10.97 11.92
N GLN A 7 -14.59 -11.86 12.45
CA GLN A 7 -13.21 -11.51 12.82
C GLN A 7 -12.34 -11.51 11.56
N PHE A 8 -11.96 -10.31 11.12
CA PHE A 8 -10.95 -10.14 10.08
C PHE A 8 -9.57 -10.23 10.72
N VAL A 9 -8.83 -11.30 10.44
CA VAL A 9 -7.41 -11.37 10.80
C VAL A 9 -6.62 -10.73 9.65
N THR A 10 -6.29 -9.45 9.78
CA THR A 10 -5.33 -8.83 8.86
C THR A 10 -3.90 -9.21 9.30
N PRO A 11 -3.00 -9.54 8.37
CA PRO A 11 -1.60 -9.75 8.71
C PRO A 11 -1.04 -8.47 9.32
N MET A 12 -0.29 -8.58 10.41
CA MET A 12 0.35 -7.41 11.04
C MET A 12 1.48 -6.89 10.14
N TRP A 13 1.47 -5.60 9.84
CA TRP A 13 2.59 -4.95 9.15
C TRP A 13 3.68 -4.60 10.15
N ASN A 14 4.77 -5.37 10.16
CA ASN A 14 5.86 -5.21 11.13
C ASN A 14 6.87 -4.11 10.73
N ILE A 15 6.47 -3.13 9.92
CA ILE A 15 7.37 -2.13 9.32
C ILE A 15 8.14 -1.33 10.38
N GLU A 16 7.47 -0.88 11.45
CA GLU A 16 8.12 -0.12 12.52
C GLU A 16 9.26 -0.90 13.17
N LYS A 17 9.09 -2.21 13.35
CA LYS A 17 10.14 -3.07 13.90
C LYS A 17 11.27 -3.32 12.90
N MET A 18 10.97 -3.33 11.60
CA MET A 18 11.93 -3.65 10.54
C MET A 18 12.78 -2.44 10.16
N THR A 19 12.18 -1.26 10.07
CA THR A 19 12.81 -0.04 9.53
C THR A 19 12.79 1.14 10.49
N GLY A 20 12.01 1.07 11.58
CA GLY A 20 11.76 2.21 12.46
C GLY A 20 10.66 3.16 11.95
N TYR A 21 10.12 2.93 10.75
CA TYR A 21 9.06 3.73 10.17
C TYR A 21 7.72 3.49 10.87
N LYS A 22 7.05 4.57 11.31
CA LYS A 22 5.74 4.51 11.95
C LYS A 22 4.63 4.75 10.93
N PRO A 23 3.74 3.78 10.69
CA PRO A 23 2.62 3.98 9.79
C PRO A 23 1.77 5.21 10.15
N LEU A 24 1.44 5.99 9.14
CA LEU A 24 0.62 7.19 9.17
C LEU A 24 -0.83 6.91 8.74
N THR A 25 -1.06 5.83 7.99
CA THR A 25 -2.35 5.49 7.38
C THR A 25 -2.80 4.07 7.74
N THR A 26 -3.98 3.70 7.25
CA THR A 26 -4.53 2.33 7.36
C THR A 26 -4.35 1.50 6.10
N PHE A 27 -3.61 2.00 5.08
CA PHE A 27 -3.54 1.37 3.75
C PHE A 27 -3.22 -0.13 3.80
N TRP A 28 -2.27 -0.53 4.65
CA TRP A 28 -1.95 -1.95 4.81
C TRP A 28 -3.17 -2.80 5.17
N ASN A 29 -3.99 -2.35 6.13
CA ASN A 29 -5.19 -3.06 6.57
C ASN A 29 -6.29 -3.00 5.51
N ASP A 30 -6.43 -1.86 4.82
CA ASP A 30 -7.41 -1.67 3.76
C ASP A 30 -7.14 -2.63 2.59
N PHE A 31 -5.88 -2.72 2.14
CA PHE A 31 -5.46 -3.68 1.13
C PHE A 31 -5.58 -5.13 1.63
N SER A 32 -5.18 -5.41 2.87
CA SER A 32 -5.35 -6.75 3.46
C SER A 32 -6.80 -7.22 3.50
N THR A 33 -7.72 -6.29 3.71
CA THR A 33 -9.15 -6.56 3.67
C THR A 33 -9.62 -6.75 2.23
N ALA A 34 -9.20 -5.87 1.31
CA ALA A 34 -9.56 -5.94 -0.11
C ALA A 34 -9.11 -7.24 -0.78
N GLU A 35 -7.95 -7.78 -0.42
CA GLU A 35 -7.44 -9.09 -0.87
C GLU A 35 -8.48 -10.20 -0.67
N GLN A 36 -9.26 -10.16 0.42
CA GLN A 36 -10.31 -11.14 0.72
C GLN A 36 -11.53 -11.03 -0.18
N PHE A 37 -11.72 -9.88 -0.83
CA PHE A 37 -12.82 -9.61 -1.77
C PHE A 37 -12.36 -9.72 -3.24
N GLY A 38 -11.10 -10.10 -3.48
CA GLY A 38 -10.54 -10.34 -4.79
C GLY A 38 -9.89 -9.13 -5.47
N ILE A 39 -9.33 -9.37 -6.65
CA ILE A 39 -8.45 -8.43 -7.36
C ILE A 39 -9.13 -7.09 -7.69
N GLU A 40 -10.41 -7.13 -8.08
CA GLU A 40 -11.14 -5.89 -8.40
C GLU A 40 -11.34 -5.00 -7.16
N ALA A 41 -11.47 -5.59 -5.96
CA ALA A 41 -11.51 -4.84 -4.71
C ALA A 41 -10.14 -4.23 -4.37
N VAL A 42 -9.03 -4.93 -4.66
CA VAL A 42 -7.66 -4.41 -4.51
C VAL A 42 -7.45 -3.19 -5.41
N LYS A 43 -7.76 -3.30 -6.70
CA LYS A 43 -7.67 -2.19 -7.66
C LYS A 43 -8.57 -1.02 -7.27
N GLY A 44 -9.80 -1.31 -6.83
CA GLY A 44 -10.73 -0.28 -6.35
C GLY A 44 -10.25 0.43 -5.09
N THR A 45 -9.55 -0.28 -4.20
CA THR A 45 -8.93 0.30 -3.00
C THR A 45 -7.76 1.20 -3.37
N PHE A 46 -6.88 0.74 -4.26
CA PHE A 46 -5.80 1.56 -4.80
C PHE A 46 -6.33 2.83 -5.45
N LYS A 47 -7.28 2.72 -6.37
CA LYS A 47 -7.79 3.89 -7.11
C LYS A 47 -8.33 4.97 -6.16
N ARG A 48 -9.06 4.57 -5.11
CA ARG A 48 -9.58 5.52 -4.12
C ARG A 48 -8.44 6.16 -3.32
N ALA A 49 -7.53 5.35 -2.78
CA ALA A 49 -6.41 5.83 -1.98
C ALA A 49 -5.49 6.75 -2.80
N PHE A 50 -5.14 6.37 -4.02
CA PHE A 50 -4.29 7.14 -4.91
C PHE A 50 -4.95 8.46 -5.31
N GLU A 51 -6.19 8.46 -5.79
CA GLU A 51 -6.86 9.70 -6.18
C GLU A 51 -7.06 10.68 -5.01
N GLU A 52 -7.33 10.16 -3.81
CA GLU A 52 -7.53 10.98 -2.62
C GLU A 52 -6.21 11.54 -2.06
N TRP A 53 -5.13 10.75 -2.09
CA TRP A 53 -3.91 11.05 -1.33
C TRP A 53 -2.65 11.31 -2.17
N LYS A 54 -2.69 11.21 -3.51
CA LYS A 54 -1.52 11.48 -4.37
C LYS A 54 -0.94 12.89 -4.24
N GLY A 55 -1.73 13.86 -3.74
CA GLY A 55 -1.27 15.22 -3.47
C GLY A 55 -0.61 15.43 -2.11
N ASP A 56 -0.68 14.46 -1.19
CA ASP A 56 0.03 14.48 0.08
C ASP A 56 1.26 13.57 -0.02
N TYR A 57 2.45 14.17 -0.13
CA TYR A 57 3.67 13.42 -0.40
C TYR A 57 3.96 12.35 0.66
N LYS A 58 3.57 12.54 1.92
CA LYS A 58 3.81 11.55 2.98
C LYS A 58 2.90 10.34 2.82
N PHE A 59 1.63 10.58 2.51
CA PHE A 59 0.68 9.49 2.31
C PHE A 59 0.91 8.79 0.98
N LEU A 60 1.29 9.51 -0.07
CA LEU A 60 1.76 8.91 -1.32
C LEU A 60 2.99 8.01 -1.09
N THR A 61 3.98 8.49 -0.32
CA THR A 61 5.17 7.71 0.03
C THR A 61 4.78 6.42 0.77
N GLU A 62 3.91 6.51 1.78
CA GLU A 62 3.45 5.32 2.49
C GLU A 62 2.64 4.38 1.60
N LEU A 63 1.82 4.90 0.69
CA LEU A 63 1.09 4.08 -0.28
C LEU A 63 2.07 3.27 -1.15
N VAL A 64 3.12 3.91 -1.69
CA VAL A 64 4.16 3.22 -2.48
C VAL A 64 4.86 2.15 -1.64
N MET A 65 5.24 2.47 -0.40
CA MET A 65 5.84 1.51 0.53
C MET A 65 4.94 0.30 0.79
N VAL A 66 3.66 0.54 1.08
CA VAL A 66 2.68 -0.54 1.30
C VAL A 66 2.56 -1.42 0.08
N LEU A 67 2.44 -0.84 -1.12
CA LEU A 67 2.33 -1.59 -2.37
C LEU A 67 3.56 -2.47 -2.60
N ASN A 68 4.78 -1.94 -2.40
CA ASN A 68 6.01 -2.72 -2.49
C ASN A 68 6.02 -3.90 -1.50
N HIS A 69 5.66 -3.65 -0.23
CA HIS A 69 5.60 -4.71 0.79
C HIS A 69 4.51 -5.75 0.50
N LYS A 70 3.41 -5.36 -0.16
CA LYS A 70 2.38 -6.28 -0.63
C LYS A 70 2.87 -7.19 -1.76
N ILE A 71 3.75 -6.72 -2.65
CA ILE A 71 4.43 -7.59 -3.62
C ILE A 71 5.18 -8.69 -2.88
N TRP A 72 6.03 -8.34 -1.91
CA TRP A 72 6.78 -9.31 -1.11
C TRP A 72 5.89 -10.25 -0.30
N GLN A 73 4.76 -9.77 0.22
CA GLN A 73 3.81 -10.62 0.93
C GLN A 73 3.31 -11.77 0.04
N TRP A 74 3.04 -11.48 -1.24
CA TRP A 74 2.42 -12.40 -2.20
C TRP A 74 3.40 -13.10 -3.14
N TYR A 75 4.67 -12.68 -3.16
CA TYR A 75 5.74 -13.35 -3.89
C TYR A 75 5.80 -14.84 -3.54
N GLU A 76 5.86 -15.71 -4.55
CA GLU A 76 5.82 -17.18 -4.47
C GLU A 76 4.55 -17.80 -3.82
N LYS A 77 3.57 -16.98 -3.40
CA LYS A 77 2.31 -17.45 -2.80
C LYS A 77 1.12 -17.25 -3.71
N ASN A 78 1.07 -16.13 -4.41
CA ASN A 78 0.02 -15.79 -5.36
C ASN A 78 0.57 -14.84 -6.44
N ASP A 79 1.00 -15.42 -7.55
CA ASP A 79 1.58 -14.68 -8.68
C ASP A 79 0.63 -13.64 -9.28
N GLU A 80 -0.69 -13.90 -9.25
CA GLU A 80 -1.67 -12.96 -9.79
C GLU A 80 -1.75 -11.70 -8.92
N LEU A 81 -1.86 -11.85 -7.60
CA LEU A 81 -1.84 -10.72 -6.67
C LEU A 81 -0.49 -9.99 -6.72
N ALA A 82 0.63 -10.72 -6.75
CA ALA A 82 1.95 -10.10 -6.84
C ALA A 82 2.09 -9.22 -8.10
N ARG A 83 1.60 -9.69 -9.25
CA ARG A 83 1.60 -8.91 -10.50
C ARG A 83 0.69 -7.69 -10.44
N VAL A 84 -0.49 -7.83 -9.83
CA VAL A 84 -1.40 -6.70 -9.63
C VAL A 84 -0.74 -5.66 -8.75
N TYR A 85 -0.19 -6.04 -7.58
CA TYR A 85 0.51 -5.10 -6.70
C TYR A 85 1.72 -4.46 -7.37
N ASN A 86 2.48 -5.19 -8.20
CA ASN A 86 3.60 -4.63 -8.96
C ASN A 86 3.14 -3.54 -9.92
N ALA A 87 2.07 -3.77 -10.68
CA ALA A 87 1.54 -2.75 -11.60
C ALA A 87 1.05 -1.49 -10.86
N LEU A 88 0.38 -1.66 -9.72
CA LEU A 88 -0.09 -0.54 -8.89
C LEU A 88 1.07 0.22 -8.24
N TRP A 89 2.11 -0.50 -7.79
CA TRP A 89 3.33 0.08 -7.26
C TRP A 89 4.04 0.93 -8.32
N GLU A 90 4.25 0.39 -9.52
CA GLU A 90 4.87 1.11 -10.65
C GLU A 90 4.09 2.40 -10.97
N GLU A 91 2.75 2.35 -10.98
CA GLU A 91 1.92 3.53 -11.23
C GLU A 91 2.14 4.63 -10.19
N ALA A 92 2.09 4.29 -8.90
CA ALA A 92 2.25 5.26 -7.82
C ALA A 92 3.69 5.76 -7.66
N ASP A 93 4.67 4.88 -7.85
CA ASP A 93 6.10 5.21 -7.77
C ASP A 93 6.52 6.17 -8.89
N ASN A 94 6.11 5.87 -10.13
CA ASN A 94 6.34 6.77 -11.28
C ASN A 94 5.68 8.13 -11.03
N TYR A 95 4.45 8.16 -10.51
CA TYR A 95 3.78 9.42 -10.18
C TYR A 95 4.57 10.22 -9.15
N GLY A 96 5.08 9.59 -8.08
CA GLY A 96 5.92 10.22 -7.08
C GLY A 96 7.19 10.82 -7.69
N CYS A 97 7.91 10.04 -8.48
CA CYS A 97 9.12 10.47 -9.18
C CYS A 97 8.88 11.66 -10.13
N GLU A 98 7.76 11.64 -10.85
CA GLU A 98 7.41 12.67 -11.83
C GLU A 98 6.93 13.98 -11.17
N ASN A 99 6.16 13.89 -10.08
CA ASN A 99 5.41 15.04 -9.56
C ASN A 99 6.02 15.66 -8.29
N LEU A 100 6.67 14.89 -7.42
CA LEU A 100 7.30 15.42 -6.21
C LEU A 100 8.59 16.18 -6.57
N LYS A 101 8.91 17.23 -5.81
CA LYS A 101 10.10 18.08 -6.02
C LYS A 101 10.69 18.57 -4.70
N GLY A 102 11.99 18.85 -4.69
CA GLY A 102 12.69 19.37 -3.51
C GLY A 102 12.54 18.45 -2.31
N GLU A 103 12.25 19.02 -1.15
CA GLU A 103 12.13 18.28 0.13
C GLU A 103 11.10 17.15 0.08
N GLU A 104 10.04 17.27 -0.72
CA GLU A 104 9.03 16.20 -0.87
C GLU A 104 9.61 14.98 -1.60
N LEU A 105 10.43 15.21 -2.62
CA LEU A 105 11.09 14.15 -3.37
C LEU A 105 12.22 13.52 -2.57
N ASP A 106 12.97 14.33 -1.81
CA ASP A 106 14.01 13.84 -0.90
C ASP A 106 13.38 12.92 0.15
N TYR A 107 12.28 13.34 0.79
CA TYR A 107 11.53 12.50 1.74
C TYR A 107 11.06 11.19 1.09
N PHE A 108 10.54 11.26 -0.14
CA PHE A 108 10.05 10.10 -0.88
C PHE A 108 11.14 9.04 -1.06
N TYR A 109 12.33 9.44 -1.54
CA TYR A 109 13.44 8.50 -1.72
C TYR A 109 14.04 8.02 -0.41
N GLU A 110 14.30 8.91 0.55
CA GLU A 110 14.88 8.53 1.86
C GLU A 110 13.99 7.55 2.63
N THR A 111 12.68 7.61 2.42
CA THR A 111 11.73 6.72 3.10
C THR A 111 11.58 5.37 2.40
N LEU A 112 11.86 5.29 1.09
CA LEU A 112 11.66 4.09 0.27
C LEU A 112 12.94 3.27 0.02
N ASP A 113 14.12 3.83 0.28
CA ASP A 113 15.44 3.15 0.24
C ASP A 113 15.65 2.21 1.44
#